data_AF-A0AAW1S4M2-F1
#
_entry.id   AF-A0AAW1S4M2-F1
#
_cell.length_a   1.000
_cell.length_b   1.000
_cell.length_c   1.000
_cell.angle_alpha   90.00
_cell.angle_beta   90.00
_cell.angle_gamma   90.00
#
_symmetry.space_group_name_H-M   'P 1'
#
loop_
_entity.id
_entity.type
_entity.pdbx_description
1 polymer ?
#
loop_
_entity_poly.entity_id
_entity_poly.type
_entity_poly.pdbx_seq_one_letter_code
_entity_poly.pdbx_strand_id
1 'polypeptide(L)'
;MRGKVRQYQRGRSVPRDGLAEDRFSLVKQSLALATRRRLQQQASEEKRDFYSAVDVEHYFNYMGMLAEEGTYDKLNRLQNTGLEPVDLLLVMAAGENDAPKVGELLRAGADIKVKGPEGKSPLELATSEEVLDLLQNPSKAEEMDFA
;
A
#
# COMPACT_ATOMS: atom_id res chain seq x y z
N MET A 1 81.89 29.42 1.62
CA MET A 1 81.15 28.19 1.32
C MET A 1 79.72 28.34 1.84
N ARG A 2 78.70 28.29 0.96
CA ARG A 2 77.28 28.54 1.28
C ARG A 2 76.54 27.20 1.44
N GLY A 3 76.19 26.82 2.66
CA GLY A 3 75.35 25.65 2.94
C GLY A 3 73.88 26.05 3.04
N LYS A 4 73.04 25.56 2.12
CA LYS A 4 71.59 25.83 2.07
C LYS A 4 70.87 25.04 3.16
N VAL A 5 70.11 25.73 4.01
CA VAL A 5 69.17 25.15 4.98
C VAL A 5 67.93 24.66 4.21
N ARG A 6 67.67 23.35 4.21
CA ARG A 6 66.43 22.76 3.66
C ARG A 6 65.29 23.01 4.65
N GLN A 7 64.30 23.81 4.23
CA GLN A 7 63.05 23.92 4.96
C GLN A 7 62.20 22.66 4.76
N TYR A 8 61.75 22.06 5.85
CA TYR A 8 60.72 21.01 5.85
C TYR A 8 59.36 21.66 5.60
N GLN A 9 58.72 21.34 4.48
CA GLN A 9 57.31 21.69 4.24
C GLN A 9 56.43 20.79 5.12
N ARG A 10 55.58 21.42 5.94
CA ARG A 10 54.56 20.72 6.76
C ARG A 10 53.61 19.96 5.82
N GLY A 11 53.61 18.63 5.93
CA GLY A 11 52.57 17.80 5.33
C GLY A 11 51.21 18.21 5.87
N ARG A 12 50.25 18.50 4.98
CA ARG A 12 48.85 18.64 5.33
C ARG A 12 48.37 17.31 5.89
N SER A 13 47.88 17.31 7.12
CA SER A 13 47.13 16.19 7.69
C SER A 13 45.87 15.98 6.85
N VAL A 14 45.78 14.85 6.17
CA VAL A 14 44.52 14.39 5.56
C VAL A 14 43.63 13.89 6.72
N PRO A 15 42.40 14.39 6.91
CA PRO A 15 41.51 13.86 7.92
C PRO A 15 41.16 12.42 7.56
N ARG A 16 41.44 11.46 8.44
CA ARG A 16 41.26 10.02 8.19
C ARG A 16 39.94 9.45 8.70
N ASP A 17 38.93 10.27 9.05
CA ASP A 17 37.78 9.75 9.82
C ASP A 17 36.39 9.93 9.15
N GLY A 18 36.31 10.42 7.91
CA GLY A 18 35.02 10.79 7.29
C GLY A 18 34.26 9.70 6.51
N LEU A 19 34.88 8.58 6.16
CA LEU A 19 34.29 7.61 5.19
C LEU A 19 33.66 6.36 5.84
N ALA A 20 33.99 6.06 7.09
CA ALA A 20 33.47 4.88 7.80
C ALA A 20 32.13 5.16 8.49
N GLU A 21 31.98 6.34 9.10
CA GLU A 21 30.74 6.84 9.72
C GLU A 21 29.57 6.87 8.71
N ASP A 22 29.85 7.32 7.49
CA ASP A 22 28.83 7.54 6.45
C ASP A 22 28.27 6.21 5.90
N ARG A 23 29.12 5.18 5.77
CA ARG A 23 28.70 3.83 5.37
C ARG A 23 27.90 3.14 6.47
N PHE A 24 28.27 3.33 7.74
CA PHE A 24 27.49 2.81 8.86
C PHE A 24 26.12 3.50 8.97
N SER A 25 26.04 4.80 8.67
CA SER A 25 24.79 5.55 8.60
C SER A 25 23.85 5.02 7.50
N LEU A 26 24.36 4.83 6.28
CA LEU A 26 23.58 4.27 5.17
C LEU A 26 23.06 2.86 5.46
N VAL A 27 23.88 1.99 6.04
CA VAL A 27 23.46 0.63 6.40
C VAL A 27 22.38 0.65 7.47
N LYS A 28 22.51 1.50 8.50
CA LYS A 28 21.47 1.68 9.54
C LYS A 28 20.16 2.22 8.95
N GLN A 29 20.22 3.19 8.04
CA GLN A 29 19.04 3.72 7.36
C GLN A 29 18.37 2.64 6.48
N SER A 30 19.14 1.90 5.71
CA SER A 30 18.61 0.81 4.85
C SER A 30 17.98 -0.33 5.67
N LEU A 31 18.59 -0.69 6.81
CA LEU A 31 18.06 -1.69 7.74
C LEU A 31 16.79 -1.18 8.44
N ALA A 32 16.75 0.10 8.84
CA ALA A 32 15.57 0.71 9.43
C ALA A 32 14.40 0.76 8.42
N LEU A 33 14.68 1.10 7.16
CA LEU A 33 13.68 1.06 6.08
C LEU A 33 13.18 -0.36 5.79
N ALA A 34 14.08 -1.34 5.73
CA ALA A 34 13.71 -2.74 5.52
C ALA A 34 12.87 -3.29 6.68
N THR A 35 13.25 -2.95 7.92
CA THR A 35 12.50 -3.35 9.12
C THR A 35 11.14 -2.67 9.17
N ARG A 36 11.06 -1.38 8.82
CA ARG A 36 9.80 -0.64 8.75
C ARG A 36 8.86 -1.21 7.68
N ARG A 37 9.37 -1.52 6.48
CA ARG A 37 8.58 -2.17 5.43
C ARG A 37 8.04 -3.53 5.87
N ARG A 38 8.85 -4.33 6.55
CA ARG A 38 8.42 -5.64 7.05
C ARG A 38 7.32 -5.53 8.11
N LEU A 39 7.47 -4.61 9.06
CA LEU A 39 6.46 -4.36 10.08
C LEU A 39 5.16 -3.81 9.46
N GLN A 40 5.25 -2.96 8.44
CA GLN A 40 4.09 -2.48 7.69
C GLN A 40 3.39 -3.61 6.94
N GLN A 41 4.13 -4.52 6.30
CA GLN A 41 3.56 -5.69 5.63
C GLN A 41 2.87 -6.64 6.60
N GLN A 42 3.49 -6.94 7.74
CA GLN A 42 2.87 -7.76 8.79
C GLN A 42 1.61 -7.10 9.35
N ALA A 43 1.66 -5.80 9.64
CA ALA A 43 0.48 -5.06 10.12
C ALA A 43 -0.63 -4.97 9.06
N SER A 44 -0.31 -4.97 7.76
CA SER A 44 -1.34 -5.07 6.72
C SER A 44 -1.90 -6.48 6.60
N GLU A 45 -1.08 -7.53 6.70
CA GLU A 45 -1.57 -8.93 6.71
C GLU A 45 -2.54 -9.16 7.87
N GLU A 46 -2.18 -8.72 9.07
CA GLU A 46 -3.08 -8.75 10.24
C GLU A 46 -4.38 -7.98 10.00
N LYS A 47 -4.34 -6.91 9.20
CA LYS A 47 -5.54 -6.13 8.87
C LYS A 47 -6.44 -6.79 7.82
N ARG A 48 -5.86 -7.53 6.87
CA ARG A 48 -6.61 -8.29 5.85
C ARG A 48 -7.48 -9.35 6.51
N ASP A 49 -6.98 -10.00 7.56
CA ASP A 49 -7.68 -11.05 8.29
C ASP A 49 -8.94 -10.57 9.05
N PHE A 50 -9.14 -9.26 9.22
CA PHE A 50 -10.39 -8.73 9.79
C PHE A 50 -11.58 -8.80 8.83
N TYR A 51 -11.35 -9.06 7.54
CA TYR A 51 -12.41 -9.13 6.53
C TYR A 51 -12.79 -10.58 6.24
N SER A 52 -14.09 -10.85 6.25
CA SER A 52 -14.67 -12.17 6.07
C SER A 52 -15.75 -12.17 5.00
N ALA A 53 -16.19 -13.37 4.60
CA ALA A 53 -17.32 -13.51 3.68
C ALA A 53 -18.62 -12.87 4.22
N VAL A 54 -18.76 -12.74 5.55
CA VAL A 54 -19.91 -12.06 6.17
C VAL A 54 -19.87 -10.55 5.89
N ASP A 55 -18.69 -9.95 5.82
CA ASP A 55 -18.53 -8.52 5.49
C ASP A 55 -18.86 -8.24 4.02
N VAL A 56 -18.53 -9.18 3.14
CA VAL A 56 -18.92 -9.15 1.72
C VAL A 56 -20.44 -9.16 1.61
N GLU A 57 -21.12 -10.06 2.32
CA GLU A 57 -22.58 -10.13 2.34
C GLU A 57 -23.21 -8.86 2.93
N HIS A 58 -22.70 -8.36 4.07
CA HIS A 58 -23.19 -7.12 4.66
C HIS A 58 -23.05 -5.93 3.74
N TYR A 59 -21.89 -5.77 3.08
CA TYR A 59 -21.68 -4.68 2.14
C TYR A 59 -22.59 -4.83 0.91
N PHE A 60 -22.75 -6.05 0.40
CA PHE A 60 -23.68 -6.37 -0.69
C PHE A 60 -25.13 -5.98 -0.34
N ASN A 61 -25.54 -6.24 0.90
CA ASN A 61 -26.86 -5.89 1.40
C ASN A 61 -27.02 -4.37 1.59
N TYR A 62 -25.99 -3.71 2.13
CA TYR A 62 -25.97 -2.27 2.34
C TYR A 62 -26.11 -1.47 1.05
N MET A 63 -25.50 -1.93 -0.05
CA MET A 63 -25.64 -1.31 -1.38
C MET A 63 -27.05 -1.45 -1.98
N GLY A 64 -27.98 -2.11 -1.29
CA GLY A 64 -29.34 -2.34 -1.79
C GLY A 64 -29.42 -3.41 -2.87
N MET A 65 -28.33 -4.14 -3.12
CA MET A 65 -28.29 -5.11 -4.20
C MET A 65 -29.20 -6.31 -3.96
N LEU A 66 -29.61 -6.68 -2.74
CA LEU A 66 -30.53 -7.81 -2.51
C LEU A 66 -32.01 -7.51 -2.79
N ALA A 67 -32.38 -6.29 -3.20
CA ALA A 67 -33.77 -5.93 -3.42
C ALA A 67 -34.34 -6.40 -4.78
N GLU A 68 -33.50 -6.91 -5.68
CA GLU A 68 -33.88 -7.32 -7.04
C GLU A 68 -33.75 -8.85 -7.24
N GLU A 69 -34.51 -9.41 -8.18
CA GLU A 69 -34.47 -10.84 -8.52
C GLU A 69 -33.09 -11.22 -9.13
N GLY A 70 -32.51 -12.35 -8.71
CA GLY A 70 -31.21 -12.84 -9.21
C GLY A 70 -29.96 -12.29 -8.48
N THR A 71 -30.15 -11.62 -7.36
CA THR A 71 -29.09 -10.92 -6.63
C THR A 71 -28.25 -11.84 -5.75
N TYR A 72 -28.84 -12.94 -5.26
CA TYR A 72 -28.09 -14.07 -4.69
C TYR A 72 -27.17 -14.74 -5.71
N ASP A 73 -27.53 -14.81 -6.99
CA ASP A 73 -26.63 -15.35 -8.02
C ASP A 73 -25.43 -14.43 -8.28
N LYS A 74 -25.61 -13.12 -8.11
CA LYS A 74 -24.51 -12.15 -8.15
C LYS A 74 -23.59 -12.31 -6.94
N LEU A 75 -24.14 -12.41 -5.72
CA LEU A 75 -23.37 -12.67 -4.50
C LEU A 75 -22.60 -13.99 -4.58
N ASN A 76 -23.26 -15.07 -5.02
CA ASN A 76 -22.63 -16.38 -5.22
C ASN A 76 -21.49 -16.30 -6.23
N ARG A 77 -21.65 -15.58 -7.35
CA ARG A 77 -20.57 -15.40 -8.33
C ARG A 77 -19.38 -14.63 -7.75
N LEU A 78 -19.64 -13.60 -6.94
CA LEU A 78 -18.62 -12.82 -6.25
C LEU A 78 -17.83 -13.70 -5.26
N GLN A 79 -18.51 -14.48 -4.43
CA GLN A 79 -17.87 -15.36 -3.43
C GLN A 79 -17.12 -16.55 -4.07
N ASN A 80 -17.60 -17.05 -5.21
CA ASN A 80 -16.96 -18.17 -5.91
C ASN A 80 -15.75 -17.76 -6.79
N THR A 81 -15.30 -16.51 -6.72
CA THR A 81 -14.07 -16.07 -7.41
C THR A 81 -12.79 -16.63 -6.78
N GLY A 82 -12.85 -17.04 -5.51
CA GLY A 82 -11.67 -17.43 -4.73
C GLY A 82 -10.78 -16.25 -4.32
N LEU A 83 -11.26 -15.01 -4.50
CA LEU A 83 -10.59 -13.83 -3.99
C LEU A 83 -10.72 -13.74 -2.47
N GLU A 84 -9.71 -13.12 -1.83
CA GLU A 84 -9.81 -12.78 -0.42
C GLU A 84 -10.94 -11.76 -0.21
N PRO A 85 -11.66 -11.81 0.93
CA PRO A 85 -12.80 -10.92 1.18
C PRO A 85 -12.48 -9.43 1.03
N VAL A 86 -11.30 -9.01 1.52
CA VAL A 86 -10.83 -7.61 1.42
C VAL A 86 -10.64 -7.16 -0.03
N ASP A 87 -10.16 -8.05 -0.90
CA ASP A 87 -9.92 -7.75 -2.31
C ASP A 87 -11.24 -7.74 -3.09
N LEU A 88 -12.15 -8.67 -2.77
CA LEU A 88 -13.50 -8.70 -3.33
C LEU A 88 -14.30 -7.45 -2.95
N LEU A 89 -14.18 -6.99 -1.71
CA LEU A 89 -14.76 -5.74 -1.25
C LEU A 89 -14.22 -4.54 -2.02
N LEU A 90 -12.93 -4.53 -2.34
CA LEU A 90 -12.32 -3.45 -3.13
C LEU A 90 -12.90 -3.40 -4.55
N VAL A 91 -13.07 -4.56 -5.19
CA VAL A 91 -13.71 -4.66 -6.52
C VAL A 91 -15.12 -4.08 -6.49
N MET A 92 -15.92 -4.41 -5.47
CA MET A 92 -17.28 -3.89 -5.33
C MET A 92 -17.29 -2.38 -5.06
N ALA A 93 -16.53 -1.92 -4.06
CA ALA A 93 -16.48 -0.50 -3.67
C ALA A 93 -15.97 0.40 -4.81
N ALA A 94 -15.02 -0.08 -5.61
CA ALA A 94 -14.55 0.65 -6.79
C ALA A 94 -15.63 0.81 -7.86
N GLY A 95 -16.42 -0.24 -8.12
CA GLY A 95 -17.55 -0.19 -9.07
C GLY A 95 -18.67 0.75 -8.63
N GLU A 96 -18.95 0.81 -7.33
CA GLU A 96 -19.91 1.75 -6.76
C GLU A 96 -19.34 3.17 -6.55
N ASN A 97 -18.06 3.38 -6.85
CA ASN A 97 -17.34 4.64 -6.62
C ASN A 97 -17.36 5.12 -5.15
N ASP A 98 -17.33 4.19 -4.20
CA ASP A 98 -17.32 4.45 -2.77
C ASP A 98 -15.90 4.80 -2.29
N ALA A 99 -15.50 6.06 -2.48
CA ALA A 99 -14.17 6.54 -2.11
C ALA A 99 -13.80 6.31 -0.63
N PRO A 100 -14.71 6.56 0.34
CA PRO A 100 -14.44 6.23 1.74
C PRO A 100 -14.07 4.76 1.93
N LYS A 101 -14.87 3.85 1.36
CA LYS A 101 -14.63 2.42 1.52
C LYS A 101 -13.38 1.95 0.80
N VAL A 102 -13.11 2.48 -0.39
CA VAL A 102 -11.87 2.22 -1.12
C VAL A 102 -10.66 2.61 -0.28
N GLY A 103 -10.67 3.80 0.34
CA GLY A 103 -9.58 4.23 1.23
C GLY A 103 -9.36 3.28 2.42
N GLU A 104 -10.43 2.83 3.07
CA GLU A 104 -10.34 1.83 4.15
C GLU A 104 -9.68 0.53 3.70
N LEU A 105 -10.13 -0.01 2.56
CA LEU A 105 -9.67 -1.31 2.04
C LEU A 105 -8.21 -1.24 1.57
N LEU A 106 -7.80 -0.11 0.96
CA LEU A 106 -6.40 0.11 0.59
C LEU A 106 -5.49 0.13 1.82
N ARG A 107 -5.89 0.79 2.92
CA ARG A 107 -5.15 0.76 4.19
C ARG A 107 -5.13 -0.61 4.86
N ALA A 108 -6.13 -1.44 4.57
CA ALA A 108 -6.15 -2.83 5.00
C ALA A 108 -5.24 -3.72 4.14
N GLY A 109 -4.63 -3.21 3.06
CA GLY A 109 -3.75 -3.99 2.19
C GLY A 109 -4.50 -4.78 1.11
N ALA A 110 -5.66 -4.29 0.67
CA ALA A 110 -6.34 -4.85 -0.51
C ALA A 110 -5.45 -4.79 -1.75
N ASP A 111 -5.42 -5.86 -2.55
CA ASP A 111 -4.67 -5.91 -3.80
C ASP A 111 -5.48 -5.25 -4.94
N ILE A 112 -5.00 -4.10 -5.41
CA ILE A 112 -5.61 -3.34 -6.52
C ILE A 112 -5.54 -4.04 -7.88
N LYS A 113 -4.78 -5.13 -8.00
CA LYS A 113 -4.56 -5.84 -9.27
C LYS A 113 -5.49 -7.04 -9.47
N VAL A 114 -6.28 -7.39 -8.46
CA VAL A 114 -7.25 -8.49 -8.58
C VAL A 114 -8.26 -8.20 -9.67
N LYS A 115 -8.86 -9.27 -10.20
CA LYS A 115 -9.93 -9.17 -11.18
C LYS A 115 -11.19 -9.79 -10.62
N GLY A 116 -12.27 -9.03 -10.62
CA GLY A 116 -13.59 -9.48 -10.19
C GLY A 116 -14.18 -10.55 -11.13
N PRO A 117 -15.42 -10.98 -10.87
CA PRO A 117 -16.08 -12.03 -11.65
C PRO A 117 -16.28 -11.66 -13.14
N GLU A 118 -16.28 -10.38 -13.48
CA GLU A 118 -16.33 -9.89 -14.88
C GLU A 118 -14.95 -9.82 -15.55
N GLY A 119 -13.88 -10.22 -14.87
CA GLY A 119 -12.51 -10.13 -15.39
C GLY A 119 -11.90 -8.72 -15.38
N LYS A 120 -12.60 -7.75 -14.77
CA LYS A 120 -12.16 -6.35 -14.62
C LYS A 120 -11.52 -6.13 -13.25
N SER A 121 -10.49 -5.29 -13.23
CA SER A 121 -9.83 -4.79 -12.03
C SER A 121 -10.62 -3.64 -11.38
N PRO A 122 -10.37 -3.32 -10.09
CA PRO A 122 -10.96 -2.15 -9.44
C PRO A 122 -10.80 -0.86 -10.27
N LEU A 123 -9.62 -0.66 -10.87
CA LEU A 123 -9.33 0.52 -11.69
C LEU A 123 -10.18 0.57 -12.97
N GLU A 124 -10.49 -0.58 -13.57
CA GLU A 124 -11.34 -0.68 -14.77
C GLU A 124 -12.83 -0.52 -14.46
N LEU A 125 -13.24 -0.69 -13.19
CA LEU A 125 -14.62 -0.54 -12.74
C LEU A 125 -14.93 0.89 -12.28
N ALA A 126 -13.95 1.58 -11.70
CA ALA A 126 -14.11 2.93 -11.20
C ALA A 126 -14.33 3.96 -12.32
N THR A 127 -15.21 4.92 -12.07
CA THR A 127 -15.51 6.03 -12.99
C THR A 127 -15.34 7.40 -12.34
N SER A 128 -15.34 7.46 -11.00
CA SER A 128 -15.12 8.67 -10.22
C SER A 128 -13.63 9.03 -10.20
N GLU A 129 -13.33 10.30 -10.41
CA GLU A 129 -11.96 10.83 -10.36
C GLU A 129 -11.29 10.56 -9.00
N GLU A 130 -12.05 10.69 -7.90
CA GLU A 130 -11.55 10.47 -6.55
C GLU A 130 -11.12 9.01 -6.33
N VAL A 131 -11.95 8.06 -6.77
CA VAL A 131 -11.64 6.63 -6.65
C VAL A 131 -10.49 6.24 -7.57
N LEU A 132 -10.45 6.78 -8.79
CA LEU A 132 -9.34 6.56 -9.72
C LEU A 132 -8.02 7.07 -9.12
N ASP A 133 -8.02 8.25 -8.51
CA ASP A 133 -6.85 8.81 -7.85
C ASP A 133 -6.39 7.95 -6.66
N LEU A 134 -7.32 7.45 -5.84
CA LEU A 134 -6.99 6.53 -4.73
C LEU A 134 -6.38 5.21 -5.23
N LEU A 135 -6.93 4.63 -6.30
CA LEU A 135 -6.43 3.38 -6.86
C LEU A 135 -5.08 3.55 -7.57
N GLN A 136 -4.83 4.71 -8.19
CA GLN A 136 -3.55 5.04 -8.82
C GLN A 136 -2.48 5.45 -7.80
N ASN A 137 -2.90 6.09 -6.71
CA ASN A 137 -2.03 6.65 -5.67
C ASN A 137 -2.46 6.15 -4.28
N PRO A 138 -2.34 4.84 -3.98
CA PRO A 138 -2.86 4.25 -2.74
C PRO A 138 -2.22 4.79 -1.46
N SER A 139 -1.04 5.43 -1.53
CA SER A 139 -0.45 6.13 -0.39
C SER A 139 -1.33 7.26 0.15
N LYS A 140 -2.18 7.87 -0.69
CA LYS A 140 -3.13 8.90 -0.25
C LYS A 140 -4.16 8.36 0.72
N ALA A 141 -4.50 7.07 0.62
CA ALA A 141 -5.43 6.45 1.56
C ALA A 141 -4.90 6.48 3.01
N GLU A 142 -3.57 6.51 3.21
CA GLU A 142 -2.96 6.63 4.54
C GLU A 142 -3.10 8.04 5.14
N GLU A 143 -3.31 9.06 4.30
CA GLU A 143 -3.41 10.47 4.70
C GLU A 143 -4.85 10.94 4.92
N MET A 144 -5.83 10.12 4.52
CA MET A 144 -7.26 10.42 4.71
C MET A 144 -7.67 10.18 6.17
N ASP A 145 -7.82 11.26 6.92
CA ASP A 145 -8.52 11.27 8.22
C ASP A 145 -10.02 11.08 7.97
N PHE A 146 -10.53 9.87 8.22
CA PHE A 146 -11.96 9.65 8.35
C PHE A 146 -12.35 9.97 9.79
N ALA A 147 -12.92 11.17 9.96
CA ALA A 147 -13.40 11.71 11.23
C ALA A 147 -14.71 11.05 11.70
#